data_AF-A0A0V1HHQ7-F1
#
_entry.id   AF-A0A0V1HHQ7-F1
#
_cell.length_a   1.000
_cell.length_b   1.000
_cell.length_c   1.000
_cell.angle_alpha   90.00
_cell.angle_beta   90.00
_cell.angle_gamma   90.00
#
_symmetry.space_group_name_H-M   'P 1'
#
loop_
_entity.id
_entity.type
_entity.pdbx_description
1 polymer ?
#
loop_
_entity_poly.entity_id
_entity_poly.type
_entity_poly.pdbx_seq_one_letter_code
_entity_poly.pdbx_strand_id
1 'polypeptide(L)'
;MQAIQNAESNEKAFSKEVKKNVIVETRNHFPNQIAEQQQVETTASRDMASSNVIPVTKTNFQNTFSGVFLNTESDMIKQLAEEFMRIVSVSLFSRLFHKDLAERIKGLVALYESCMKNEKGAFSSSDLFFKYCVWNIYSNSETLFFQVLQFIQFLVQFHIDRNQKLQFEDICSAIPHILSLLGREDEEIRKNVRKLMRQIYSVSSPFQIFLEIVNKLKYATGIEKAEYIYQIRILIPAWAYGKSDAAVQAFYMLAECLNDSDERIRDFALRTIVDIYLEKSDSLCSLITLTESQKQLVDCAIRHYKSLSTWEHIAMLCEEERAFQ
;
A
#
# COMPACT_ATOMS: atom_id res chain seq x y z
N MET A 1 4.17 -23.66 -16.91
CA MET A 1 3.57 -24.20 -15.66
C MET A 1 4.54 -24.17 -14.49
N GLN A 2 5.75 -24.74 -14.60
CA GLN A 2 6.73 -24.79 -13.50
C GLN A 2 7.21 -23.41 -12.98
N ALA A 3 7.41 -22.42 -13.88
CA ALA A 3 7.77 -21.04 -13.48
C ALA A 3 6.65 -20.29 -12.72
N ILE A 4 5.38 -20.58 -13.05
CA ILE A 4 4.21 -19.97 -12.39
C ILE A 4 4.02 -20.58 -10.99
N GLN A 5 4.18 -21.90 -10.85
CA GLN A 5 4.15 -22.58 -9.55
C GLN A 5 5.29 -22.12 -8.61
N ASN A 6 6.48 -21.84 -9.16
CA ASN A 6 7.57 -21.26 -8.39
C ASN A 6 7.26 -19.82 -7.93
N ALA A 7 6.66 -19.00 -8.78
CA ALA A 7 6.24 -17.64 -8.41
C ALA A 7 5.19 -17.63 -7.29
N GLU A 8 4.14 -18.48 -7.38
CA GLU A 8 3.13 -18.60 -6.32
C GLU A 8 3.72 -19.12 -4.99
N SER A 9 4.70 -20.03 -5.06
CA SER A 9 5.36 -20.55 -3.87
C SER A 9 6.26 -19.50 -3.21
N ASN A 10 6.96 -18.69 -4.01
CA ASN A 10 7.83 -17.63 -3.54
C ASN A 10 7.05 -16.44 -3.01
N GLU A 11 5.92 -16.09 -3.64
CA GLU A 11 4.98 -15.09 -3.14
C GLU A 11 4.44 -15.49 -1.75
N LYS A 12 4.04 -16.76 -1.57
CA LYS A 12 3.59 -17.27 -0.26
C LYS A 12 4.72 -17.24 0.79
N ALA A 13 5.95 -17.59 0.41
CA ALA A 13 7.10 -17.57 1.31
C ALA A 13 7.44 -16.13 1.73
N PHE A 14 7.48 -15.21 0.78
CA PHE A 14 7.69 -13.78 1.00
C PHE A 14 6.62 -13.19 1.91
N SER A 15 5.33 -13.38 1.59
CA SER A 15 4.24 -12.89 2.44
C SER A 15 4.31 -13.44 3.86
N LYS A 16 4.72 -14.71 4.04
CA LYS A 16 4.91 -15.30 5.37
C LYS A 16 6.06 -14.63 6.14
N GLU A 17 7.17 -14.33 5.48
CA GLU A 17 8.31 -13.68 6.12
C GLU A 17 8.01 -12.22 6.47
N VAL A 18 7.41 -11.47 5.53
CA VAL A 18 6.96 -10.10 5.79
C VAL A 18 5.93 -10.06 6.92
N LYS A 19 4.97 -11.00 6.98
CA LYS A 19 3.99 -11.08 8.08
C LYS A 19 4.68 -11.22 9.44
N LYS A 20 5.74 -12.05 9.57
CA LYS A 20 6.47 -12.18 10.83
C LYS A 20 7.09 -10.85 11.26
N ASN A 21 7.71 -10.13 10.33
CA ASN A 21 8.37 -8.85 10.62
C ASN A 21 7.35 -7.75 10.93
N VAL A 22 6.21 -7.73 10.23
CA VAL A 22 5.11 -6.78 10.46
C VAL A 22 4.42 -6.98 11.83
N ILE A 23 4.17 -8.23 12.24
CA ILE A 23 3.52 -8.53 13.55
C ILE A 23 4.36 -8.02 14.73
N VAL A 24 5.68 -7.89 14.57
CA VAL A 24 6.58 -7.33 15.59
C VAL A 24 6.46 -5.80 15.69
N GLU A 25 6.07 -5.11 14.61
CA GLU A 25 6.03 -3.65 14.52
C GLU A 25 4.67 -3.02 14.88
N THR A 26 3.55 -3.75 14.80
CA THR A 26 2.20 -3.16 14.90
C THR A 26 1.35 -3.70 16.06
N ARG A 27 1.47 -3.06 17.23
CA ARG A 27 0.39 -2.98 18.23
C ARG A 27 -0.12 -1.54 18.33
N ASN A 28 -0.62 -0.99 17.22
CA ASN A 28 -1.26 0.33 17.25
C ASN A 28 -2.78 0.16 17.21
N HIS A 29 -3.42 0.45 18.34
CA HIS A 29 -4.86 0.61 18.46
C HIS A 29 -5.31 1.82 17.62
N PHE A 30 -6.45 1.74 16.93
CA PHE A 30 -7.08 2.92 16.33
C PHE A 30 -7.33 3.93 17.47
N PRO A 31 -6.84 5.17 17.41
CA PRO A 31 -6.98 6.08 18.53
C PRO A 31 -8.45 6.47 18.71
N ASN A 32 -9.02 6.14 19.86
CA ASN A 32 -10.31 6.66 20.35
C ASN A 32 -10.25 8.17 20.71
N GLN A 33 -9.27 8.92 20.21
CA GLN A 33 -9.10 10.33 20.56
C GLN A 33 -9.77 11.24 19.54
N ILE A 34 -11.11 11.20 19.50
CA ILE A 34 -11.93 12.29 18.98
C ILE A 34 -12.88 12.83 20.06
N ALA A 35 -12.85 12.29 21.28
CA ALA A 35 -13.79 12.67 22.34
C ALA A 35 -13.32 13.77 23.32
N GLU A 36 -12.08 14.25 23.27
CA GLU A 36 -11.55 15.14 24.33
C GLU A 36 -11.24 16.59 23.92
N GLN A 37 -11.61 17.04 22.72
CA GLN A 37 -11.58 18.47 22.38
C GLN A 37 -12.95 18.96 21.93
N GLN A 38 -13.93 18.87 22.84
CA GLN A 38 -15.09 19.77 23.00
C GLN A 38 -16.04 19.18 24.04
N GLN A 39 -15.71 19.34 25.33
CA GLN A 39 -16.72 19.26 26.41
C GLN A 39 -17.13 20.69 26.76
N VAL A 40 -18.33 21.10 26.32
CA VAL A 40 -19.49 21.68 27.04
C VAL A 40 -20.57 21.76 25.94
N GLU A 41 -21.75 21.12 25.93
CA GLU A 41 -22.76 20.86 26.95
C GLU A 41 -23.46 19.50 26.72
N THR A 42 -23.77 18.84 27.82
CA THR A 42 -24.65 17.68 27.97
C THR A 42 -26.08 17.93 27.47
N THR A 43 -26.63 16.98 26.71
CA THR A 43 -27.91 16.34 27.05
C THR A 43 -27.91 14.89 26.57
N ALA A 44 -28.38 14.01 27.44
CA ALA A 44 -28.39 12.57 27.26
C ALA A 44 -29.42 12.14 26.20
N SER A 45 -28.97 11.38 25.21
CA SER A 45 -29.79 10.36 24.54
C SER A 45 -28.97 9.09 24.43
N ARG A 46 -29.39 8.07 25.18
CA ARG A 46 -29.00 6.68 24.97
C ARG A 46 -29.66 6.22 23.68
N ASP A 47 -28.97 6.38 22.56
CA ASP A 47 -29.32 5.64 21.35
C ASP A 47 -28.47 4.37 21.26
N MET A 48 -29.17 3.25 21.23
CA MET A 48 -28.60 1.91 21.16
C MET A 48 -27.73 1.81 19.91
N ALA A 49 -26.45 1.49 20.11
CA ALA A 49 -25.51 1.15 19.04
C ALA A 49 -25.94 -0.18 18.39
N SER A 50 -26.86 -0.11 17.44
CA SER A 50 -27.21 -1.25 16.59
C SER A 50 -26.00 -1.58 15.68
N SER A 51 -25.60 -2.86 15.70
CA SER A 51 -24.54 -3.43 14.86
C SER A 51 -24.95 -3.42 13.39
N ASN A 52 -24.15 -2.86 12.47
CA ASN A 52 -24.63 -2.58 11.12
C ASN A 52 -23.57 -2.67 10.00
N VAL A 53 -22.82 -3.77 9.89
CA VAL A 53 -22.30 -4.18 8.57
C VAL A 53 -23.06 -5.42 8.15
N ILE A 54 -23.73 -5.40 6.99
CA ILE A 54 -24.52 -6.54 6.51
C ILE A 54 -23.69 -7.29 5.46
N PRO A 55 -23.47 -8.61 5.61
CA PRO A 55 -22.78 -9.38 4.58
C PRO A 55 -23.64 -9.48 3.32
N VAL A 56 -23.11 -9.00 2.19
CA VAL A 56 -23.75 -9.08 0.87
C VAL A 56 -22.82 -9.83 -0.10
N THR A 57 -23.39 -10.58 -1.04
CA THR A 57 -22.65 -11.25 -2.12
C THR A 57 -22.01 -10.19 -3.04
N LYS A 58 -20.68 -10.27 -3.22
CA LYS A 58 -19.91 -9.35 -4.08
C LYS A 58 -20.55 -9.28 -5.47
N THR A 59 -21.04 -8.11 -5.86
CA THR A 59 -21.38 -7.81 -7.25
C THR A 59 -20.08 -7.58 -8.02
N ASN A 60 -19.92 -8.21 -9.18
CA ASN A 60 -18.73 -8.05 -10.04
C ASN A 60 -18.64 -6.62 -10.59
N PHE A 61 -18.11 -5.70 -9.81
CA PHE A 61 -17.67 -4.38 -10.29
C PHE A 61 -16.14 -4.35 -10.24
N GLN A 62 -15.52 -4.93 -11.26
CA GLN A 62 -14.13 -4.68 -11.59
C GLN A 62 -14.07 -3.53 -12.61
N ASN A 63 -13.19 -2.58 -12.32
CA ASN A 63 -12.72 -1.49 -13.19
C ASN A 63 -13.65 -0.26 -13.33
N THR A 64 -13.53 0.71 -12.40
CA THR A 64 -13.88 2.11 -12.72
C THR A 64 -13.10 3.18 -11.96
N PHE A 65 -12.23 2.85 -11.01
CA PHE A 65 -11.30 3.83 -10.39
C PHE A 65 -9.97 3.95 -11.14
N SER A 66 -9.97 3.71 -12.45
CA SER A 66 -8.81 3.90 -13.32
C SER A 66 -8.87 5.26 -14.02
N GLY A 67 -8.28 6.27 -13.39
CA GLY A 67 -7.48 7.27 -14.12
C GLY A 67 -8.14 8.47 -14.80
N VAL A 68 -9.46 8.68 -14.80
CA VAL A 68 -10.04 9.96 -15.28
C VAL A 68 -11.14 10.42 -14.34
N PHE A 69 -10.85 11.44 -13.54
CA PHE A 69 -11.72 11.92 -12.44
C PHE A 69 -12.59 13.14 -12.77
N LEU A 70 -12.44 13.80 -13.93
CA LEU A 70 -12.91 15.19 -14.03
C LEU A 70 -14.38 15.39 -14.46
N ASN A 71 -15.11 14.35 -14.92
CA ASN A 71 -16.56 14.43 -15.22
C ASN A 71 -17.38 13.26 -14.64
N THR A 72 -16.71 12.25 -14.10
CA THR A 72 -17.23 10.94 -13.64
C THR A 72 -17.35 10.83 -12.11
N GLU A 73 -16.70 11.74 -11.38
CA GLU A 73 -16.60 11.71 -9.92
C GLU A 73 -17.98 11.70 -9.24
N SER A 74 -18.92 12.52 -9.72
CA SER A 74 -20.28 12.58 -9.15
C SER A 74 -21.03 11.25 -9.29
N ASP A 75 -20.92 10.59 -10.44
CA ASP A 75 -21.64 9.33 -10.68
C ASP A 75 -20.98 8.15 -9.97
N MET A 76 -19.66 8.13 -9.88
CA MET A 76 -18.93 7.13 -9.10
C MET A 76 -19.22 7.25 -7.60
N ILE A 77 -19.30 8.47 -7.05
CA ILE A 77 -19.66 8.70 -5.65
C ILE A 77 -21.12 8.30 -5.40
N LYS A 78 -22.05 8.59 -6.32
CA LYS A 78 -23.45 8.14 -6.21
C LYS A 78 -23.55 6.62 -6.17
N GLN A 79 -22.85 5.93 -7.07
CA GLN A 79 -22.82 4.46 -7.09
C GLN A 79 -22.24 3.90 -5.79
N LEU A 80 -21.12 4.46 -5.32
CA LEU A 80 -20.54 4.08 -4.03
C LEU A 80 -21.54 4.27 -2.88
N ALA A 81 -22.27 5.40 -2.87
CA ALA A 81 -23.29 5.67 -1.87
C ALA A 81 -24.44 4.64 -1.92
N GLU A 82 -24.93 4.29 -3.11
CA GLU A 82 -25.97 3.26 -3.29
C GLU A 82 -25.53 1.88 -2.79
N GLU A 83 -24.27 1.49 -3.02
CA GLU A 83 -23.71 0.25 -2.51
C GLU A 83 -23.56 0.28 -0.98
N PHE A 84 -23.08 1.40 -0.42
CA PHE A 84 -22.99 1.59 1.03
C PHE A 84 -24.35 1.49 1.73
N MET A 85 -25.41 2.09 1.16
CA MET A 85 -26.77 1.98 1.74
C MET A 85 -27.24 0.53 1.93
N ARG A 86 -26.71 -0.43 1.17
CA ARG A 86 -27.07 -1.86 1.28
C ARG A 86 -26.29 -2.59 2.38
N ILE A 87 -25.13 -2.08 2.78
CA ILE A 87 -24.22 -2.75 3.70
C ILE A 87 -24.15 -2.08 5.07
N VAL A 88 -24.57 -0.81 5.21
CA VAL A 88 -24.59 -0.08 6.49
C VAL A 88 -25.97 0.43 6.85
N SER A 89 -26.22 0.74 8.13
CA SER A 89 -27.50 1.35 8.52
C SER A 89 -27.65 2.78 8.03
N VAL A 90 -28.89 3.22 7.94
CA VAL A 90 -29.26 4.60 7.56
C VAL A 90 -28.51 5.64 8.41
N SER A 91 -28.36 5.40 9.71
CA SER A 91 -27.65 6.30 10.62
C SER A 91 -26.14 6.38 10.38
N LEU A 92 -25.50 5.27 10.01
CA LEU A 92 -24.07 5.26 9.69
C LEU A 92 -23.84 5.84 8.30
N PHE A 93 -24.69 5.46 7.35
CA PHE A 93 -24.70 6.01 6.00
C PHE A 93 -24.81 7.53 5.99
N SER A 94 -25.73 8.10 6.77
CA SER A 94 -25.96 9.55 6.80
C SER A 94 -24.74 10.34 7.30
N ARG A 95 -23.90 9.73 8.17
CA ARG A 95 -22.63 10.30 8.61
C ARG A 95 -21.53 10.13 7.56
N LEU A 96 -21.37 8.92 7.00
CA LEU A 96 -20.33 8.60 6.02
C LEU A 96 -20.43 9.44 4.74
N PHE A 97 -21.63 9.74 4.27
CA PHE A 97 -21.87 10.54 3.05
C PHE A 97 -22.34 11.96 3.36
N HIS A 98 -22.12 12.43 4.59
CA HIS A 98 -22.48 13.79 4.97
C HIS A 98 -21.67 14.83 4.19
N LYS A 99 -22.20 16.04 4.02
CA LYS A 99 -21.46 17.14 3.35
C LYS A 99 -20.39 17.75 4.27
N ASP A 100 -20.66 17.78 5.56
CA ASP A 100 -19.70 18.16 6.60
C ASP A 100 -18.65 17.06 6.81
N LEU A 101 -17.37 17.43 6.68
CA LEU A 101 -16.23 16.53 6.82
C LEU A 101 -16.07 16.05 8.27
N ALA A 102 -16.49 16.84 9.27
CA ALA A 102 -16.47 16.42 10.67
C ALA A 102 -17.46 15.26 10.94
N GLU A 103 -18.62 15.26 10.27
CA GLU A 103 -19.56 14.14 10.34
C GLU A 103 -19.03 12.89 9.63
N ARG A 104 -18.26 13.04 8.54
CA ARG A 104 -17.58 11.89 7.91
C ARG A 104 -16.54 11.27 8.82
N ILE A 105 -15.78 12.08 9.56
CA ILE A 105 -14.83 11.60 10.58
C ILE A 105 -15.57 10.78 11.65
N LYS A 106 -16.69 11.30 12.19
CA LYS A 106 -17.54 10.52 13.11
C LYS A 106 -18.09 9.24 12.47
N GLY A 107 -18.41 9.30 11.18
CA GLY A 107 -18.80 8.15 10.37
C GLY A 107 -17.70 7.08 10.28
N LEU A 108 -16.44 7.47 10.07
CA LEU A 108 -15.29 6.56 10.07
C LEU A 108 -15.10 5.86 11.41
N VAL A 109 -15.22 6.58 12.52
CA VAL A 109 -15.16 6.00 13.87
C VAL A 109 -16.28 4.99 14.08
N ALA A 110 -17.52 5.34 13.73
CA ALA A 110 -18.66 4.44 13.84
C ALA A 110 -18.55 3.22 12.89
N LEU A 111 -17.93 3.39 11.72
CA LEU A 111 -17.65 2.30 10.79
C LEU A 111 -16.59 1.34 11.36
N TYR A 112 -15.52 1.86 11.95
CA TYR A 112 -14.53 1.08 12.69
C TYR A 112 -15.18 0.21 13.77
N GLU A 113 -16.01 0.81 14.63
CA GLU A 113 -16.73 0.07 15.68
C GLU A 113 -17.66 -1.00 15.10
N SER A 114 -18.30 -0.71 13.95
CA SER A 114 -19.18 -1.65 13.26
C SER A 114 -18.40 -2.84 12.69
N CYS A 115 -17.20 -2.60 12.16
CA CYS A 115 -16.30 -3.68 11.71
C CYS A 115 -15.89 -4.60 12.86
N MET A 116 -15.59 -4.04 14.03
CA MET A 116 -15.23 -4.81 15.22
C MET A 116 -16.40 -5.65 15.76
N LYS A 117 -17.65 -5.19 15.58
CA LYS A 117 -18.86 -5.92 16.00
C LYS A 117 -19.29 -7.00 15.01
N ASN A 118 -19.09 -6.80 13.71
CA ASN A 118 -19.42 -7.79 12.68
C ASN A 118 -18.30 -7.96 11.65
N GLU A 119 -17.35 -8.82 12.01
CA GLU A 119 -16.16 -9.09 11.21
C GLU A 119 -16.50 -9.74 9.87
N LYS A 120 -17.48 -10.65 9.84
CA LYS A 120 -17.89 -11.33 8.61
C LYS A 120 -18.42 -10.32 7.60
N GLY A 121 -19.25 -9.39 8.06
CA GLY A 121 -19.71 -8.26 7.25
C GLY A 121 -18.54 -7.41 6.76
N ALA A 122 -17.63 -7.05 7.67
CA ALA A 122 -16.47 -6.22 7.35
C ALA A 122 -15.58 -6.82 6.26
N PHE A 123 -15.24 -8.11 6.36
CA PHE A 123 -14.45 -8.81 5.35
C PHE A 123 -15.18 -8.91 4.01
N SER A 124 -16.50 -9.12 4.00
CA SER A 124 -17.28 -9.19 2.75
C SER A 124 -17.42 -7.84 2.04
N SER A 125 -17.24 -6.73 2.76
CA SER A 125 -17.45 -5.36 2.27
C SER A 125 -16.17 -4.53 2.20
N SER A 126 -15.01 -5.18 2.33
CA SER A 126 -13.71 -4.49 2.41
C SER A 126 -13.40 -3.65 1.17
N ASP A 127 -13.83 -4.09 -0.02
CA ASP A 127 -13.64 -3.35 -1.27
C ASP A 127 -14.33 -1.98 -1.25
N LEU A 128 -15.56 -1.92 -0.75
CA LEU A 128 -16.32 -0.68 -0.58
C LEU A 128 -15.62 0.25 0.42
N PHE A 129 -15.08 -0.30 1.50
CA PHE A 129 -14.35 0.50 2.49
C PHE A 129 -13.08 1.12 1.90
N PHE A 130 -12.30 0.37 1.12
CA PHE A 130 -11.13 0.93 0.44
C PHE A 130 -11.52 1.99 -0.60
N LYS A 131 -12.58 1.78 -1.40
CA LYS A 131 -13.11 2.79 -2.34
C LYS A 131 -13.57 4.06 -1.63
N TYR A 132 -14.21 3.93 -0.47
CA TYR A 132 -14.60 5.08 0.38
C TYR A 132 -13.39 5.84 0.91
N CYS A 133 -12.32 5.14 1.29
CA CYS A 133 -11.08 5.78 1.69
C CYS A 133 -10.44 6.55 0.52
N VAL A 134 -10.39 5.96 -0.67
CA VAL A 134 -9.87 6.63 -1.87
C VAL A 134 -10.59 7.94 -2.13
N TRP A 135 -11.92 7.95 -2.08
CA TRP A 135 -12.69 9.18 -2.22
C TRP A 135 -12.29 10.25 -1.20
N ASN A 136 -12.14 9.87 0.08
CA ASN A 136 -11.87 10.84 1.13
C ASN A 136 -10.39 11.27 1.23
N ILE A 137 -9.42 10.53 0.65
CA ILE A 137 -8.01 10.96 0.53
C ILE A 137 -7.89 12.30 -0.24
N TYR A 138 -8.79 12.54 -1.19
CA TYR A 138 -8.79 13.76 -2.02
C TYR A 138 -9.65 14.89 -1.44
N SER A 139 -10.19 14.71 -0.23
CA SER A 139 -10.93 15.78 0.44
C SER A 139 -9.98 16.91 0.86
N ASN A 140 -10.43 18.16 0.76
CA ASN A 140 -9.66 19.33 1.19
C ASN A 140 -9.69 19.50 2.72
N SER A 141 -9.30 18.47 3.46
CA SER A 141 -9.20 18.48 4.92
C SER A 141 -8.09 17.56 5.37
N GLU A 142 -7.07 18.15 5.99
CA GLU A 142 -5.93 17.46 6.56
C GLU A 142 -6.36 16.50 7.68
N THR A 143 -7.28 16.92 8.56
CA THR A 143 -7.80 16.08 9.63
C THR A 143 -8.51 14.83 9.09
N LEU A 144 -9.37 14.99 8.08
CA LEU A 144 -10.05 13.85 7.46
C LEU A 144 -9.03 12.95 6.73
N PHE A 145 -8.05 13.52 6.04
CA PHE A 145 -6.99 12.76 5.37
C PHE A 145 -6.25 11.83 6.35
N PHE A 146 -5.81 12.33 7.50
CA PHE A 146 -5.14 11.50 8.51
C PHE A 146 -6.05 10.43 9.10
N GLN A 147 -7.33 10.74 9.36
CA GLN A 147 -8.31 9.76 9.84
C GLN A 147 -8.57 8.65 8.82
N VAL A 148 -8.62 8.99 7.53
CA VAL A 148 -8.74 8.01 6.44
C VAL A 148 -7.50 7.13 6.36
N LEU A 149 -6.29 7.71 6.45
CA LEU A 149 -5.06 6.93 6.40
C LEU A 149 -4.96 5.94 7.58
N GLN A 150 -5.35 6.37 8.79
CA GLN A 150 -5.47 5.50 9.96
C GLN A 150 -6.51 4.39 9.74
N PHE A 151 -7.63 4.70 9.08
CA PHE A 151 -8.66 3.71 8.80
C PHE A 151 -8.21 2.68 7.75
N ILE A 152 -7.48 3.09 6.71
CA ILE A 152 -6.84 2.16 5.76
C ILE A 152 -5.87 1.23 6.50
N GLN A 153 -5.04 1.78 7.39
CA GLN A 153 -4.12 0.99 8.19
C GLN A 153 -4.87 -0.01 9.09
N PHE A 154 -5.97 0.41 9.70
CA PHE A 154 -6.86 -0.48 10.45
C PHE A 154 -7.39 -1.61 9.57
N LEU A 155 -7.94 -1.34 8.38
CA LEU A 155 -8.50 -2.38 7.51
C LEU A 155 -7.44 -3.44 7.16
N VAL A 156 -6.23 -3.01 6.81
CA VAL A 156 -5.12 -3.94 6.51
C VAL A 156 -4.71 -4.73 7.76
N GLN A 157 -4.55 -4.07 8.90
CA GLN A 157 -4.19 -4.72 10.16
C GLN A 157 -5.28 -5.70 10.63
N PHE A 158 -6.55 -5.37 10.41
CA PHE A 158 -7.70 -6.22 10.74
C PHE A 158 -7.65 -7.56 10.00
N HIS A 159 -7.28 -7.54 8.71
CA HIS A 159 -7.00 -8.77 7.95
C HIS A 159 -5.81 -9.55 8.51
N ILE A 160 -4.72 -8.86 8.90
CA ILE A 160 -3.53 -9.49 9.48
C ILE A 160 -3.87 -10.17 10.81
N ASP A 161 -4.51 -9.46 11.73
CA ASP A 161 -4.84 -9.93 13.09
C ASP A 161 -5.78 -11.14 13.06
N ARG A 162 -6.70 -11.20 12.09
CA ARG A 162 -7.63 -12.33 11.94
C ARG A 162 -7.13 -13.41 10.99
N ASN A 163 -5.88 -13.30 10.56
CA ASN A 163 -5.25 -14.18 9.58
C ASN A 163 -6.13 -14.42 8.33
N GLN A 164 -6.85 -13.38 7.90
CA GLN A 164 -7.67 -13.38 6.70
C GLN A 164 -6.87 -12.80 5.54
N LYS A 165 -6.85 -13.49 4.39
CA LYS A 165 -6.24 -12.95 3.18
C LYS A 165 -7.06 -11.75 2.68
N LEU A 166 -6.39 -10.64 2.37
CA LEU A 166 -6.99 -9.52 1.66
C LEU A 166 -6.89 -9.79 0.15
N GLN A 167 -8.02 -10.07 -0.50
CA GLN A 167 -8.01 -10.32 -1.94
C GLN A 167 -7.56 -9.07 -2.68
N PHE A 168 -6.78 -9.25 -3.74
CA PHE A 168 -6.26 -8.11 -4.49
C PHE A 168 -7.40 -7.31 -5.11
N GLU A 169 -8.47 -7.97 -5.55
CA GLU A 169 -9.67 -7.34 -6.10
C GLU A 169 -10.35 -6.38 -5.12
N ASP A 170 -10.14 -6.57 -3.81
CA ASP A 170 -10.73 -5.72 -2.77
C ASP A 170 -9.90 -4.45 -2.54
N ILE A 171 -8.59 -4.47 -2.82
CA ILE A 171 -7.69 -3.34 -2.57
C ILE A 171 -7.15 -2.70 -3.87
N CYS A 172 -7.30 -3.35 -5.03
CA CYS A 172 -6.66 -2.93 -6.27
C CYS A 172 -7.02 -1.50 -6.68
N SER A 173 -8.26 -1.05 -6.42
CA SER A 173 -8.66 0.33 -6.67
C SER A 173 -7.96 1.33 -5.77
N ALA A 174 -7.53 0.95 -4.57
CA ALA A 174 -6.84 1.82 -3.62
C ALA A 174 -5.32 1.84 -3.79
N ILE A 175 -4.71 0.76 -4.28
CA ILE A 175 -3.24 0.65 -4.45
C ILE A 175 -2.64 1.85 -5.21
N PRO A 176 -3.15 2.26 -6.39
CA PRO A 176 -2.56 3.39 -7.11
C PRO A 176 -2.60 4.70 -6.32
N HIS A 177 -3.63 4.91 -5.49
CA HIS A 177 -3.78 6.12 -4.69
C HIS A 177 -2.90 6.10 -3.45
N ILE A 178 -2.78 4.95 -2.78
CA ILE A 178 -1.84 4.75 -1.67
C ILE A 178 -0.40 4.95 -2.15
N LEU A 179 -0.04 4.37 -3.31
CA LEU A 179 1.29 4.55 -3.91
C LEU A 179 1.59 6.02 -4.21
N SER A 180 0.64 6.79 -4.73
CA SER A 180 0.83 8.23 -4.97
C SER A 180 1.08 9.04 -3.69
N LEU A 181 0.73 8.54 -2.50
CA LEU A 181 1.09 9.20 -1.24
C LEU A 181 2.59 9.14 -0.94
N LEU A 182 3.34 8.21 -1.54
CA LEU A 182 4.81 8.18 -1.45
C LEU A 182 5.46 9.38 -2.16
N GLY A 183 4.74 10.09 -3.02
CA GLY A 183 5.21 11.31 -3.67
C GLY A 183 5.05 12.60 -2.86
N ARG A 184 4.42 12.54 -1.68
CA ARG A 184 4.17 13.72 -0.83
C ARG A 184 5.49 14.26 -0.29
N GLU A 185 5.58 15.58 -0.09
CA GLU A 185 6.78 16.23 0.48
C GLU A 185 7.01 15.88 1.95
N ASP A 186 5.95 15.58 2.69
CA ASP A 186 6.00 15.18 4.10
C ASP A 186 6.55 13.76 4.27
N GLU A 187 7.73 13.66 4.90
CA GLU A 187 8.39 12.38 5.16
C GLU A 187 7.64 11.50 6.16
N GLU A 188 6.94 12.07 7.15
CA GLU A 188 6.19 11.26 8.11
C GLU A 188 5.06 10.50 7.41
N ILE A 189 4.38 11.17 6.47
CA ILE A 189 3.39 10.52 5.60
C ILE A 189 4.05 9.40 4.79
N ARG A 190 5.17 9.67 4.11
CA ARG A 190 5.86 8.64 3.29
C ARG A 190 6.27 7.44 4.14
N LYS A 191 6.85 7.67 5.32
CA LYS A 191 7.30 6.62 6.25
C LYS A 191 6.13 5.76 6.73
N ASN A 192 4.98 6.37 7.02
CA ASN A 192 3.75 5.65 7.37
C ASN A 192 3.21 4.84 6.19
N VAL A 193 3.26 5.40 4.97
CA VAL A 193 2.83 4.70 3.75
C VAL A 193 3.76 3.51 3.43
N ARG A 194 5.09 3.63 3.61
CA ARG A 194 6.03 2.50 3.45
C ARG A 194 5.67 1.34 4.39
N LYS A 195 5.35 1.65 5.66
CA LYS A 195 4.89 0.64 6.64
C LYS A 195 3.57 0.00 6.19
N LEU A 196 2.61 0.81 5.77
CA LEU A 196 1.33 0.34 5.25
C LEU A 196 1.51 -0.58 4.04
N MET A 197 2.37 -0.22 3.09
CA MET A 197 2.66 -1.05 1.92
C MET A 197 3.26 -2.40 2.32
N ARG A 198 4.20 -2.44 3.28
CA ARG A 198 4.72 -3.69 3.85
C ARG A 198 3.62 -4.56 4.48
N GLN A 199 2.68 -3.94 5.21
CA GLN A 199 1.51 -4.66 5.74
C GLN A 199 0.66 -5.25 4.61
N ILE A 200 0.40 -4.49 3.55
CA ILE A 200 -0.36 -4.94 2.38
C ILE A 200 0.34 -6.11 1.68
N TYR A 201 1.66 -6.04 1.44
CA TYR A 201 2.45 -7.13 0.86
C TYR A 201 2.34 -8.42 1.66
N SER A 202 2.24 -8.28 2.98
CA SER A 202 2.10 -9.42 3.88
C SER A 202 0.77 -10.15 3.70
N VAL A 203 -0.32 -9.45 3.36
CA VAL A 203 -1.70 -9.97 3.46
C VAL A 203 -2.46 -10.05 2.13
N SER A 204 -1.93 -9.47 1.06
CA SER A 204 -2.51 -9.47 -0.30
C SER A 204 -1.60 -10.17 -1.33
N SER A 205 -1.60 -9.73 -2.59
CA SER A 205 -0.72 -10.26 -3.66
C SER A 205 0.46 -9.33 -3.95
N PRO A 206 1.65 -9.60 -3.38
CA PRO A 206 2.90 -8.91 -3.72
C PRO A 206 3.16 -8.78 -5.23
N PHE A 207 2.89 -9.82 -6.01
CA PHE A 207 3.17 -9.81 -7.45
C PHE A 207 2.25 -8.82 -8.19
N GLN A 208 0.94 -8.85 -7.92
CA GLN A 208 0.01 -7.91 -8.57
C GLN A 208 0.31 -6.45 -8.16
N ILE A 209 0.74 -6.22 -6.93
CA ILE A 209 1.14 -4.87 -6.49
C ILE A 209 2.44 -4.43 -7.16
N PHE A 210 3.40 -5.34 -7.37
CA PHE A 210 4.59 -5.06 -8.18
C PHE A 210 4.21 -4.58 -9.59
N LEU A 211 3.23 -5.21 -10.25
CA LEU A 211 2.75 -4.78 -11.57
C LEU A 211 2.23 -3.32 -11.55
N GLU A 212 1.46 -2.96 -10.52
CA GLU A 212 0.98 -1.58 -10.33
C GLU A 212 2.13 -0.58 -10.14
N ILE A 213 3.15 -0.93 -9.34
CA ILE A 213 4.32 -0.07 -9.13
C ILE A 213 5.10 0.13 -10.42
N VAL A 214 5.32 -0.95 -11.20
CA VAL A 214 6.00 -0.88 -12.51
C VAL A 214 5.23 0.02 -13.48
N ASN A 215 3.90 -0.03 -13.47
CA ASN A 215 3.08 0.84 -14.31
C ASN A 215 3.18 2.32 -13.90
N LYS A 216 3.23 2.63 -12.61
CA LYS A 216 3.43 4.01 -12.13
C LYS A 216 4.85 4.51 -12.34
N LEU A 217 5.87 3.65 -12.22
CA LEU A 217 7.28 4.01 -12.38
C LEU A 217 7.57 4.62 -13.76
N LYS A 218 6.87 4.16 -14.81
CA LYS A 218 6.99 4.67 -16.20
C LYS A 218 6.88 6.19 -16.31
N TYR A 219 6.09 6.81 -15.44
CA TYR A 219 5.77 8.24 -15.48
C TYR A 219 6.27 9.00 -14.25
N ALA A 220 6.88 8.31 -13.28
CA ALA A 220 7.31 8.90 -12.02
C ALA A 220 8.58 9.74 -12.20
N THR A 221 8.71 10.80 -11.40
CA THR A 221 9.91 11.65 -11.34
C THR A 221 10.26 12.00 -9.89
N GLY A 222 11.50 12.42 -9.65
CA GLY A 222 11.96 12.86 -8.32
C GLY A 222 11.67 11.85 -7.20
N ILE A 223 11.01 12.32 -6.13
CA ILE A 223 10.71 11.53 -4.93
C ILE A 223 9.86 10.30 -5.26
N GLU A 224 8.83 10.44 -6.10
CA GLU A 224 7.97 9.31 -6.49
C GLU A 224 8.78 8.18 -7.14
N LYS A 225 9.69 8.54 -8.05
CA LYS A 225 10.52 7.55 -8.76
C LYS A 225 11.43 6.80 -7.78
N ALA A 226 12.10 7.54 -6.87
CA ALA A 226 12.95 6.94 -5.85
C ALA A 226 12.17 5.97 -4.93
N GLU A 227 11.00 6.37 -4.47
CA GLU A 227 10.13 5.55 -3.62
C GLU A 227 9.62 4.30 -4.34
N TYR A 228 9.22 4.40 -5.61
CA TYR A 228 8.78 3.24 -6.38
C TYR A 228 9.91 2.25 -6.65
N ILE A 229 11.14 2.72 -6.89
CA ILE A 229 12.32 1.84 -6.99
C ILE A 229 12.55 1.12 -5.66
N TYR A 230 12.45 1.83 -4.54
CA TYR A 230 12.58 1.24 -3.21
C TYR A 230 11.48 0.19 -2.92
N GLN A 231 10.23 0.44 -3.30
CA GLN A 231 9.17 -0.58 -3.17
C GLN A 231 9.42 -1.79 -4.07
N ILE A 232 9.91 -1.60 -5.31
CA ILE A 232 10.29 -2.71 -6.21
C ILE A 232 11.38 -3.58 -5.56
N ARG A 233 12.38 -2.95 -4.94
CA ARG A 233 13.46 -3.63 -4.24
C ARG A 233 12.95 -4.52 -3.10
N ILE A 234 12.04 -4.01 -2.26
CA ILE A 234 11.40 -4.81 -1.20
C ILE A 234 10.71 -6.05 -1.77
N LEU A 235 10.10 -5.92 -2.94
CA LEU A 235 9.31 -6.99 -3.55
C LEU A 235 10.16 -8.00 -4.34
N ILE A 236 11.49 -7.83 -4.46
CA ILE A 236 12.37 -8.72 -5.24
C ILE A 236 12.02 -10.20 -5.01
N PRO A 237 11.94 -10.73 -3.76
CA PRO A 237 11.66 -12.16 -3.55
C PRO A 237 10.31 -12.64 -4.11
N ALA A 238 9.35 -11.74 -4.35
CA ALA A 238 8.03 -12.07 -4.87
C ALA A 238 7.96 -12.08 -6.41
N TRP A 239 8.73 -11.24 -7.11
CA TRP A 239 8.65 -11.11 -8.58
C TRP A 239 9.90 -11.59 -9.34
N ALA A 240 11.05 -11.68 -8.66
CA ALA A 240 12.34 -12.08 -9.21
C ALA A 240 12.30 -13.48 -9.86
N TYR A 241 11.45 -14.39 -9.40
CA TYR A 241 11.43 -15.75 -9.93
C TYR A 241 10.53 -15.93 -11.15
N GLY A 242 9.78 -14.88 -11.54
CA GLY A 242 8.91 -14.87 -12.70
C GLY A 242 9.54 -14.11 -13.87
N LYS A 243 9.73 -14.77 -15.02
CA LYS A 243 9.97 -14.08 -16.30
C LYS A 243 8.67 -13.47 -16.81
N SER A 244 8.22 -12.37 -16.19
CA SER A 244 7.08 -11.59 -16.67
C SER A 244 7.55 -10.38 -17.48
N ASP A 245 6.73 -9.91 -18.41
CA ASP A 245 7.02 -8.70 -19.19
C ASP A 245 7.23 -7.48 -18.27
N ALA A 246 6.52 -7.44 -17.14
CA ALA A 246 6.70 -6.38 -16.14
C ALA A 246 8.05 -6.45 -15.43
N ALA A 247 8.59 -7.65 -15.15
CA ALA A 247 9.94 -7.81 -14.60
C ALA A 247 10.99 -7.32 -15.59
N VAL A 248 10.85 -7.67 -16.87
CA VAL A 248 11.73 -7.19 -17.95
C VAL A 248 11.66 -5.67 -18.07
N GLN A 249 10.45 -5.10 -18.07
CA GLN A 249 10.26 -3.65 -18.11
C GLN A 249 10.86 -2.95 -16.88
N ALA A 250 10.72 -3.52 -15.69
CA ALA A 250 11.32 -3.00 -14.47
C ALA A 250 12.86 -2.99 -14.57
N PHE A 251 13.47 -4.06 -15.09
CA PHE A 251 14.92 -4.11 -15.30
C PHE A 251 15.43 -3.04 -16.25
N TYR A 252 14.74 -2.81 -17.38
CA TYR A 252 15.10 -1.72 -18.29
C TYR A 252 15.03 -0.36 -17.60
N MET A 253 13.94 -0.08 -16.87
CA MET A 253 13.80 1.19 -16.16
C MET A 253 14.87 1.38 -15.06
N LEU A 254 15.21 0.31 -14.32
CA LEU A 254 16.28 0.34 -13.31
C LEU A 254 17.64 0.64 -13.94
N ALA A 255 17.96 0.03 -15.09
CA ALA A 255 19.20 0.28 -15.82
C ALA A 255 19.28 1.73 -16.32
N GLU A 256 18.17 2.30 -16.80
CA GLU A 256 18.12 3.73 -17.17
C GLU A 256 18.34 4.64 -15.97
N CYS A 257 17.78 4.29 -14.80
CA CYS A 257 17.89 5.07 -13.56
C CYS A 257 19.33 5.17 -13.03
N LEU A 258 20.26 4.28 -13.44
CA LEU A 258 21.68 4.41 -13.09
C LEU A 258 22.33 5.68 -13.65
N ASN A 259 21.74 6.29 -14.68
CA ASN A 259 22.21 7.54 -15.29
C ASN A 259 21.27 8.73 -14.98
N ASP A 260 20.35 8.60 -14.02
CA ASP A 260 19.43 9.67 -13.64
C ASP A 260 20.20 10.87 -13.04
N SER A 261 19.66 12.09 -13.16
CA SER A 261 20.32 13.28 -12.62
C SER A 261 20.24 13.34 -11.09
N ASP A 262 19.19 12.77 -10.47
CA ASP A 262 19.04 12.69 -9.01
C ASP A 262 19.91 11.54 -8.45
N GLU A 263 20.79 11.88 -7.52
CA GLU A 263 21.67 10.92 -6.86
C GLU A 263 20.93 9.83 -6.10
N ARG A 264 19.79 10.17 -5.47
CA ARG A 264 18.98 9.20 -4.72
C ARG A 264 18.40 8.15 -5.66
N ILE A 265 17.93 8.57 -6.83
CA ILE A 265 17.40 7.65 -7.85
C ILE A 265 18.51 6.70 -8.32
N ARG A 266 19.71 7.22 -8.62
CA ARG A 266 20.87 6.41 -9.02
C ARG A 266 21.26 5.41 -7.93
N ASP A 267 21.34 5.85 -6.68
CA ASP A 267 21.72 5.00 -5.54
C ASP A 267 20.69 3.89 -5.29
N PHE A 268 19.40 4.22 -5.24
CA PHE A 268 18.35 3.21 -5.10
C PHE A 268 18.31 2.23 -6.26
N ALA A 269 18.51 2.69 -7.50
CA ALA A 269 18.57 1.82 -8.68
C ALA A 269 19.76 0.86 -8.59
N LEU A 270 20.95 1.36 -8.23
CA LEU A 270 22.15 0.54 -8.05
C LEU A 270 21.94 -0.53 -6.98
N ARG A 271 21.44 -0.14 -5.80
CA ARG A 271 21.15 -1.09 -4.70
C ARG A 271 20.13 -2.14 -5.10
N THR A 272 19.08 -1.73 -5.81
CA THR A 272 18.06 -2.66 -6.31
C THR A 272 18.65 -3.68 -7.27
N ILE A 273 19.48 -3.24 -8.23
CA ILE A 273 20.18 -4.14 -9.15
C ILE A 273 21.13 -5.06 -8.38
N VAL A 274 21.93 -4.55 -7.44
CA VAL A 274 22.81 -5.36 -6.60
C VAL A 274 22.02 -6.46 -5.87
N ASP A 275 20.89 -6.14 -5.25
CA ASP A 275 20.04 -7.13 -4.56
C ASP A 275 19.50 -8.20 -5.52
N ILE A 276 19.11 -7.83 -6.75
CA ILE A 276 18.70 -8.80 -7.78
C ILE A 276 19.85 -9.77 -8.12
N TYR A 277 21.08 -9.27 -8.24
CA TYR A 277 22.26 -10.12 -8.48
C TYR A 277 22.61 -10.99 -7.26
N LEU A 278 22.39 -10.49 -6.04
CA LEU A 278 22.65 -11.22 -4.80
C LEU A 278 21.63 -12.33 -4.53
N GLU A 279 20.40 -12.23 -5.05
CA GLU A 279 19.39 -13.30 -4.95
C GLU A 279 19.67 -14.52 -5.84
N LYS A 280 20.84 -14.56 -6.52
CA LYS A 280 21.43 -15.74 -7.18
C LYS A 280 20.52 -16.46 -8.18
N SER A 281 19.74 -15.74 -8.96
CA SER A 281 19.14 -16.31 -10.17
C SER A 281 19.86 -15.80 -11.41
N ASP A 282 20.78 -16.60 -11.96
CA ASP A 282 21.49 -16.29 -13.22
C ASP A 282 20.52 -15.92 -14.35
N SER A 283 19.32 -16.50 -14.32
CA SER A 283 18.23 -16.18 -15.24
C SER A 283 17.75 -14.73 -15.16
N LEU A 284 17.77 -14.08 -13.99
CA LEU A 284 17.40 -12.66 -13.86
C LEU A 284 18.51 -11.72 -14.28
N CYS A 285 19.74 -12.02 -13.86
CA CYS A 285 20.92 -11.24 -14.25
C CYS A 285 21.03 -11.15 -15.78
N SER A 286 20.66 -12.22 -16.48
CA SER A 286 20.65 -12.24 -17.96
C SER A 286 19.59 -11.32 -18.60
N LEU A 287 18.56 -10.91 -17.86
CA LEU A 287 17.50 -10.02 -18.36
C LEU A 287 17.86 -8.54 -18.21
N ILE A 288 18.81 -8.21 -17.32
CA ILE A 288 19.26 -6.84 -17.13
C ILE A 288 20.29 -6.51 -18.22
N THR A 289 19.90 -5.64 -19.15
CA THR A 289 20.81 -5.15 -20.19
C THR A 289 21.53 -3.90 -19.69
N LEU A 290 22.80 -4.05 -19.32
CA LEU A 290 23.67 -2.97 -18.85
C LEU A 290 24.76 -2.63 -19.89
N THR A 291 25.13 -1.35 -19.96
CA THR A 291 26.35 -0.94 -20.68
C THR A 291 27.59 -1.45 -19.95
N GLU A 292 28.75 -1.46 -20.62
CA GLU A 292 30.00 -1.91 -20.00
C GLU A 292 30.38 -1.09 -18.76
N SER A 293 30.17 0.23 -18.78
CA SER A 293 30.41 1.09 -17.62
C SER A 293 29.45 0.78 -16.46
N GLN A 294 28.17 0.51 -16.75
CA GLN A 294 27.19 0.13 -15.74
C GLN A 294 27.50 -1.25 -15.14
N LYS A 295 27.95 -2.22 -15.95
CA LYS A 295 28.40 -3.53 -15.45
C LYS A 295 29.56 -3.36 -14.46
N GLN A 296 30.58 -2.58 -14.82
CA GLN A 296 31.72 -2.32 -13.94
C GLN A 296 31.30 -1.64 -12.63
N LEU A 297 30.36 -0.70 -12.68
CA LEU A 297 29.78 -0.06 -11.50
C LEU A 297 29.07 -1.08 -10.60
N VAL A 298 28.19 -1.90 -11.16
CA VAL A 298 27.46 -2.95 -10.45
C VAL A 298 28.42 -3.99 -9.86
N ASP A 299 29.41 -4.45 -10.61
CA ASP A 299 30.42 -5.40 -10.14
C ASP A 299 31.28 -4.83 -9.01
N CYS A 300 31.59 -3.53 -9.04
CA CYS A 300 32.25 -2.83 -7.94
C CYS A 300 31.36 -2.81 -6.70
N ALA A 301 30.08 -2.43 -6.86
CA ALA A 301 29.11 -2.38 -5.77
C ALA A 301 28.86 -3.76 -5.14
N ILE A 302 28.75 -4.82 -5.95
CA ILE A 302 28.61 -6.20 -5.46
C ILE A 302 29.85 -6.63 -4.67
N ARG A 303 31.06 -6.32 -5.16
CA ARG A 303 32.30 -6.64 -4.43
C ARG A 303 32.37 -5.89 -3.11
N HIS A 304 32.00 -4.61 -3.11
CA HIS A 304 31.94 -3.80 -1.89
C HIS A 304 30.94 -4.39 -0.91
N TYR A 305 29.69 -4.65 -1.32
CA TYR A 305 28.66 -5.25 -0.48
C TYR A 305 29.12 -6.56 0.16
N LYS A 306 29.78 -7.44 -0.61
CA LYS A 306 30.31 -8.72 -0.11
C LYS A 306 31.51 -8.57 0.84
N SER A 307 32.21 -7.43 0.79
CA SER A 307 33.34 -7.13 1.68
C SER A 307 32.91 -6.54 3.02
N LEU A 308 31.67 -6.04 3.13
CA LEU A 308 31.16 -5.46 4.37
C LEU A 308 31.03 -6.51 5.46
N SER A 309 31.38 -6.12 6.68
CA SER A 309 31.05 -6.82 7.91
C SER A 309 29.56 -6.72 8.22
N THR A 310 29.07 -7.59 9.11
CA THR A 310 27.67 -7.57 9.57
C THR A 310 27.25 -6.21 10.13
N TRP A 311 28.13 -5.51 10.85
CA TRP A 311 27.83 -4.18 11.40
C TRP A 311 27.71 -3.12 10.31
N GLU A 312 28.52 -3.21 9.26
CA GLU A 312 28.44 -2.30 8.12
C GLU A 312 27.19 -2.57 7.27
N HIS A 313 26.76 -3.83 7.12
CA HIS A 313 25.45 -4.14 6.52
C HIS A 313 24.31 -3.51 7.31
N ILE A 314 24.32 -3.64 8.64
CA ILE A 314 23.30 -3.03 9.50
C ILE A 314 23.33 -1.50 9.37
N ALA A 315 24.51 -0.89 9.42
CA ALA A 315 24.66 0.56 9.28
C ALA A 315 24.11 1.06 7.93
N MET A 316 24.43 0.35 6.84
CA MET A 316 23.93 0.65 5.51
C MET A 316 22.40 0.56 5.43
N LEU A 317 21.78 -0.47 6.01
CA LEU A 317 20.31 -0.58 6.07
C LEU A 317 19.68 0.56 6.90
N CYS A 318 20.33 0.97 8.00
CA CYS A 318 19.89 2.12 8.78
C CYS A 318 20.03 3.45 8.02
N GLU A 319 21.08 3.61 7.22
CA GLU A 319 21.27 4.77 6.36
C GLU A 319 20.22 4.84 5.25
N GLU A 320 19.81 3.71 4.69
CA GLU A 320 18.71 3.67 3.70
C GLU A 320 17.38 4.16 4.29
N GLU A 321 17.07 3.81 5.54
CA GLU A 321 15.91 4.37 6.24
C GLU A 321 16.05 5.87 6.56
N ARG A 322 17.28 6.40 6.59
CA ARG A 322 17.55 7.83 6.73
C ARG A 322 17.62 8.57 5.41
N ALA A 323 17.94 7.90 4.29
CA ALA A 323 18.06 8.51 2.97
C ALA A 323 16.74 9.10 2.44
N PHE A 324 15.62 8.76 3.09
CA PHE A 324 14.31 9.36 2.85
C PHE A 324 13.96 10.53 3.80
N GLN A 325 14.71 10.74 4.90
CA GLN A 325 14.54 11.84 5.86
C GLN A 325 15.11 13.15 5.33
#